data_AF-A0A9P1EMH7-F1
#
_entry.id   AF-A0A9P1EMH7-F1
#
_cell.length_a   1.000
_cell.length_b   1.000
_cell.length_c   1.000
_cell.angle_alpha   90.00
_cell.angle_beta   90.00
_cell.angle_gamma   90.00
#
_symmetry.space_group_name_H-M   'P 1'
#
loop_
_entity.id
_entity.type
_entity.pdbx_description
1 polymer ?
#
loop_
_entity_poly.entity_id
_entity_poly.type
_entity_poly.pdbx_seq_one_letter_code
_entity_poly.pdbx_strand_id
1 'polypeptide(L)'
;MNEYKGKSVLNTSDMEEFNDFIFANSLSDLNFQGTPFTWMGNRMNGLVFKKLDRVMASNELFQLNRNLTLKKLNKFVSDHNPLLLQENPVPNSGPKSFRF
;
A
#
# COMPACT_ATOMS: atom_id res chain seq x y z
N MET A 1 -6.83 10.76 -0.25
CA MET A 1 -6.12 10.69 -1.55
C MET A 1 -7.06 10.02 -2.53
N ASN A 2 -7.19 10.47 -3.78
CA ASN A 2 -8.11 9.83 -4.73
C ASN A 2 -7.55 8.47 -5.18
N GLU A 3 -8.24 7.38 -4.83
CA GLU A 3 -7.81 5.99 -5.07
C GLU A 3 -8.18 5.47 -6.47
N TYR A 4 -8.86 6.31 -7.24
CA TYR A 4 -9.32 6.01 -8.57
C TYR A 4 -9.07 7.19 -9.52
N LYS A 5 -8.64 6.89 -10.75
CA LYS A 5 -8.53 7.87 -11.83
C LYS A 5 -8.95 7.22 -13.15
N GLY A 6 -10.02 7.71 -13.75
CA GLY A 6 -10.52 7.19 -15.03
C GLY A 6 -11.98 7.55 -15.28
N LYS A 7 -12.54 7.04 -16.38
CA LYS A 7 -13.94 7.26 -16.81
C LYS A 7 -14.82 6.01 -16.73
N SER A 8 -14.35 4.94 -16.07
CA SER A 8 -15.20 3.79 -15.72
C SER A 8 -16.15 4.10 -14.57
N VAL A 9 -17.32 3.45 -14.57
CA VAL A 9 -18.25 3.46 -13.43
C VAL A 9 -17.61 2.70 -12.26
N LEU A 10 -17.78 3.22 -11.05
CA LEU A 10 -17.34 2.59 -9.82
C LEU A 10 -18.49 1.79 -9.20
N ASN A 11 -18.19 0.62 -8.64
CA ASN A 11 -19.14 -0.07 -7.76
C ASN A 11 -18.98 0.50 -6.35
N THR A 12 -19.83 1.46 -6.00
CA THR A 12 -19.76 2.13 -4.69
C THR A 12 -20.23 1.23 -3.55
N SER A 13 -21.15 0.30 -3.81
CA SER A 13 -21.64 -0.65 -2.81
C SER A 13 -20.53 -1.55 -2.29
N ASP A 14 -19.76 -2.18 -3.18
CA ASP A 14 -18.64 -3.04 -2.78
C ASP A 14 -17.56 -2.23 -2.04
N MET A 15 -17.36 -0.97 -2.42
CA MET A 15 -16.40 -0.07 -1.77
C MET A 15 -16.85 0.30 -0.35
N GLU A 16 -18.14 0.55 -0.15
CA GLU A 16 -18.73 0.82 1.16
C GLU A 16 -18.62 -0.40 2.08
N GLU A 17 -19.01 -1.59 1.60
CA GLU A 17 -18.89 -2.83 2.37
C GLU A 17 -17.44 -3.13 2.78
N PHE A 18 -16.48 -2.90 1.88
CA PHE A 18 -15.06 -3.07 2.20
C PHE A 18 -14.57 -2.03 3.23
N ASN A 19 -15.03 -0.78 3.15
CA ASN A 19 -14.70 0.24 4.14
C ASN A 19 -15.29 -0.08 5.51
N ASP A 20 -16.52 -0.60 5.55
CA ASP A 20 -17.16 -1.04 6.79
C ASP A 20 -16.37 -2.18 7.43
N PHE A 21 -15.89 -3.13 6.63
CA PHE A 21 -14.99 -4.19 7.12
C PHE A 21 -13.71 -3.64 7.73
N ILE A 22 -13.05 -2.68 7.05
CA ILE A 22 -11.82 -2.04 7.55
C ILE A 22 -12.09 -1.35 8.88
N PHE A 23 -13.19 -0.59 8.96
CA PHE A 23 -13.58 0.14 10.15
C PHE A 23 -13.92 -0.78 11.32
N ALA A 24 -14.75 -1.80 11.08
CA ALA A 24 -15.17 -2.76 12.10
C ALA A 24 -13.99 -3.52 12.72
N ASN A 25 -12.92 -3.75 11.96
CA ASN A 25 -11.73 -4.47 12.41
C ASN A 25 -10.58 -3.53 12.85
N SER A 26 -10.81 -2.22 12.93
CA SER A 26 -9.80 -1.22 13.30
C SER A 26 -8.49 -1.36 12.51
N LEU A 27 -8.61 -1.65 11.21
CA LEU A 27 -7.47 -1.83 10.33
C LEU A 27 -7.00 -0.48 9.79
N SER A 28 -5.69 -0.28 9.74
CA SER A 28 -5.06 0.89 9.13
C SER A 28 -4.18 0.48 7.95
N ASP A 29 -4.27 1.26 6.87
CA ASP A 29 -3.46 1.09 5.66
C ASP A 29 -2.01 1.50 5.91
N LEU A 30 -1.06 0.61 5.61
CA LEU A 30 0.34 0.98 5.45
C LEU A 30 0.49 1.70 4.10
N ASN A 31 1.00 2.93 4.13
CA ASN A 31 1.21 3.70 2.92
C ASN A 31 2.65 3.56 2.40
N PHE A 32 2.80 3.76 1.10
CA PHE A 32 4.08 3.85 0.41
C PHE A 32 4.20 5.22 -0.27
N GLN A 33 5.43 5.64 -0.59
CA GLN A 33 5.66 6.92 -1.26
C GLN A 33 5.24 6.88 -2.74
N GLY A 34 4.76 8.02 -3.25
CA GLY A 34 4.39 8.20 -4.65
C GLY A 34 2.88 8.11 -4.91
N THR A 35 2.50 7.74 -6.14
CA THR A 35 1.09 7.64 -6.53
C THR A 35 0.40 6.48 -5.81
N PRO A 36 -0.85 6.59 -5.35
CA PRO A 36 -1.51 5.52 -4.59
C PRO A 36 -1.88 4.30 -5.45
N PHE A 37 -1.87 4.44 -6.77
CA PHE A 37 -2.34 3.39 -7.68
C PHE A 37 -1.40 2.19 -7.69
N THR A 38 -1.99 1.01 -7.57
CA THR A 38 -1.32 -0.30 -7.67
C THR A 38 -1.76 -1.07 -8.90
N TRP A 39 -2.78 -0.58 -9.61
CA TRP A 39 -3.28 -1.16 -10.84
C TRP A 39 -3.46 -0.09 -11.92
N MET A 40 -3.15 -0.46 -13.16
CA MET A 40 -3.41 0.37 -14.33
C MET A 40 -3.75 -0.50 -15.53
N GLY A 41 -4.87 -0.21 -16.18
CA GLY A 41 -5.30 -0.91 -17.40
C GLY A 41 -6.12 -0.05 -18.35
N ASN A 42 -6.09 -0.43 -19.62
CA ASN A 42 -6.88 0.18 -20.67
C ASN A 42 -8.32 -0.36 -20.63
N ARG A 43 -9.29 0.54 -20.64
CA ARG A 43 -10.73 0.23 -20.73
C ARG A 43 -11.32 0.93 -21.95
N MET A 44 -12.56 0.61 -22.29
CA MET A 44 -13.27 1.20 -23.44
C MET A 44 -13.24 2.74 -23.42
N ASN A 45 -13.30 3.35 -22.23
CA ASN A 45 -13.32 4.81 -22.05
C ASN A 45 -11.94 5.41 -21.75
N GLY A 46 -10.85 4.68 -22.05
CA GLY A 46 -9.47 5.12 -21.87
C GLY A 46 -8.75 4.47 -20.69
N LEU A 47 -7.60 5.04 -20.34
CA LEU A 47 -6.73 4.54 -19.28
C LEU A 47 -7.34 4.75 -17.90
N VAL A 48 -7.34 3.69 -17.08
CA VAL A 48 -7.85 3.70 -15.71
C VAL A 48 -6.74 3.31 -14.74
N PHE A 49 -6.68 4.01 -13.62
CA PHE A 49 -5.77 3.73 -12.51
C PHE A 49 -6.59 3.47 -11.24
N LYS A 50 -6.20 2.44 -10.47
CA LYS A 50 -6.87 2.04 -9.23
C LYS A 50 -5.85 1.68 -8.16
N LYS A 51 -6.18 1.92 -6.88
CA LYS A 51 -5.52 1.28 -5.74
C LYS A 51 -6.32 0.01 -5.39
N LEU A 52 -5.85 -1.14 -5.84
CA LEU A 52 -6.49 -2.44 -5.58
C LEU A 52 -5.75 -3.22 -4.50
N ASP A 53 -4.42 -3.27 -4.60
CA ASP A 53 -3.56 -3.94 -3.62
C ASP A 53 -3.26 -3.04 -2.42
N ARG A 54 -3.38 -3.60 -1.21
CA ARG A 54 -3.16 -2.92 0.08
C ARG A 54 -2.44 -3.84 1.05
N VAL A 55 -1.70 -3.23 1.98
CA VAL A 55 -1.23 -3.91 3.19
C VAL A 55 -1.83 -3.16 4.36
N MET A 56 -2.66 -3.86 5.11
CA MET A 56 -3.36 -3.32 6.28
C MET A 56 -2.92 -4.06 7.52
N ALA A 57 -2.91 -3.36 8.64
CA ALA A 57 -2.62 -3.96 9.93
C ALA A 57 -3.48 -3.33 11.02
N SER A 58 -3.70 -4.08 12.09
CA SER A 58 -4.34 -3.56 13.29
C SER A 58 -3.39 -2.63 14.04
N ASN A 59 -3.95 -1.82 14.93
CA ASN A 59 -3.18 -0.87 15.73
C ASN A 59 -2.13 -1.56 16.62
N GLU A 60 -2.39 -2.79 17.06
CA GLU A 60 -1.47 -3.57 17.89
C GLU A 60 -0.17 -3.87 17.16
N LEU A 61 -0.21 -4.18 15.85
CA LEU A 61 1.00 -4.42 15.07
C LEU A 61 1.89 -3.18 14.99
N PHE A 62 1.29 -2.00 14.83
CA PHE A 62 2.01 -0.72 14.78
C PHE A 62 2.66 -0.36 16.13
N GLN A 63 2.08 -0.84 17.24
CA GLN A 63 2.62 -0.62 18.58
C GLN A 63 3.85 -1.50 18.89
N LEU A 64 4.10 -2.57 18.12
CA LEU A 64 5.24 -3.47 18.35
C LEU A 64 6.61 -2.83 18.02
N ASN A 65 6.70 -1.51 17.83
CA ASN A 65 7.92 -0.76 17.49
C ASN A 65 8.73 -1.38 16.34
N ARG A 66 8.04 -2.02 15.39
CA ARG A 66 8.65 -2.59 14.20
C ARG A 66 8.83 -1.49 13.17
N ASN A 67 10.03 -1.33 12.63
CA ASN A 67 10.30 -0.34 11.58
C ASN A 67 9.83 -0.88 10.22
N LEU A 68 8.52 -1.00 10.06
CA LEU A 68 7.89 -1.51 8.84
C LEU A 68 7.85 -0.43 7.76
N THR A 69 8.25 -0.79 6.54
CA THR A 69 8.08 0.08 5.38
C THR A 69 7.47 -0.68 4.23
N LEU A 70 6.52 -0.04 3.56
CA LEU A 70 5.90 -0.52 2.35
C LEU A 70 6.52 0.21 1.15
N LYS A 71 6.97 -0.56 0.15
CA LYS A 71 7.47 -0.01 -1.12
C LYS A 71 6.62 -0.54 -2.27
N LYS A 72 6.19 0.35 -3.16
CA LYS A 72 5.60 -0.05 -4.43
C LYS A 72 6.72 -0.26 -5.45
N LEU A 73 6.77 -1.45 -6.04
CA LEU A 73 7.75 -1.80 -7.05
C LEU A 73 7.23 -1.47 -8.45
N ASN A 74 8.17 -1.26 -9.38
CA ASN A 74 7.83 -1.09 -10.78
C ASN A 74 7.25 -2.38 -11.34
N LYS A 75 6.18 -2.24 -12.12
CA LYS A 75 5.59 -3.35 -12.86
C LYS A 75 6.32 -3.59 -14.16
N PHE A 76 6.35 -4.84 -14.60
CA PHE A 76 6.90 -5.25 -15.90
C PHE A 76 5.79 -5.61 -16.89
N VAL A 77 5.21 -6.81 -16.76
CA VAL A 77 4.21 -7.33 -17.70
C VAL A 77 2.78 -7.27 -17.11
N SER A 78 2.66 -7.32 -15.79
CA SER A 78 1.35 -7.24 -15.11
C SER A 78 0.75 -5.83 -15.19
N ASP A 79 -0.57 -5.76 -15.17
CA ASP A 79 -1.30 -4.51 -14.95
C ASP A 79 -1.20 -4.03 -13.48
N HIS A 80 -0.80 -4.92 -12.56
CA HIS A 80 -0.49 -4.64 -11.15
C HIS A 80 0.97 -4.25 -10.89
N ASN A 81 1.15 -3.39 -9.88
CA ASN A 81 2.42 -3.06 -9.24
C ASN A 81 2.61 -3.92 -7.99
N PRO A 82 3.71 -4.70 -7.88
CA PRO A 82 3.99 -5.45 -6.67
C PRO A 82 4.20 -4.53 -5.45
N LEU A 83 3.73 -4.95 -4.28
CA LEU A 83 3.99 -4.28 -3.00
C LEU A 83 4.99 -5.11 -2.18
N LEU A 84 6.04 -4.45 -1.71
CA LEU A 84 7.06 -5.04 -0.84
C LEU A 84 6.93 -4.46 0.57
N LEU A 85 6.42 -5.28 1.49
CA LEU A 85 6.50 -5.02 2.93
C LEU A 85 7.86 -5.51 3.44
N GLN A 86 8.60 -4.64 4.12
CA GLN A 86 9.86 -5.01 4.76
C GLN A 86 9.95 -4.43 6.17
N GLU A 87 10.59 -5.16 7.07
CA GLU A 87 11.01 -4.65 8.37
C GLU A 87 12.47 -4.19 8.25
N ASN A 88 12.73 -2.92 8.51
CA ASN A 88 14.07 -2.37 8.48
C ASN A 88 14.76 -2.61 9.82
N PRO A 89 16.07 -2.92 9.83
CA PRO A 89 16.85 -2.94 11.05
C PRO A 89 16.74 -1.58 11.76
N VAL A 90 16.52 -1.60 13.06
CA VAL A 90 16.75 -0.40 13.88
C VAL A 90 18.26 -0.13 13.81
N PRO A 91 18.71 1.09 13.42
CA PRO A 91 20.13 1.38 13.38
C PRO A 91 20.72 1.16 14.77
N ASN A 92 21.62 0.18 14.91
CA ASN A 92 22.45 0.08 16.11
C ASN A 92 23.32 1.35 16.14
N SER A 93 22.95 2.32 16.96
CA SER A 93 23.70 3.55 17.23
C SER A 93 24.94 3.32 18.09
N GLY A 94 25.31 2.05 18.32
CA GLY A 94 26.57 1.69 18.96
C GLY A 94 27.76 2.26 18.19
N PRO A 95 28.86 2.62 18.89
CA PRO A 95 30.04 3.16 18.25
C PRO A 95 30.51 2.20 17.15
N LYS A 96 30.74 2.74 15.95
CA LYS A 96 31.33 1.97 14.84
C LYS A 96 32.62 1.34 15.35
N SER A 97 32.71 0.01 15.32
CA SER A 97 33.95 -0.69 15.67
C SER A 97 35.07 -0.12 14.81
N PHE A 98 36.12 0.39 15.47
CA PHE A 98 37.36 0.74 14.79
C PHE A 98 37.92 -0.53 14.15
N ARG A 99 38.36 -0.47 12.90
CA ARG A 99 39.10 -1.53 12.22
C ARG A 99 40.40 -0.92 11.71
N PHE A 100 41.52 -1.55 12.03
CA PHE A 100 42.85 -1.24 11.50
C PHE A 100 43.06 -1.91 10.15
#